data_AF-A0A2G1BY43-F1
#
_entry.id   AF-A0A2G1BY43-F1
#
_cell.length_a   1.000
_cell.length_b   1.000
_cell.length_c   1.000
_cell.angle_alpha   90.00
_cell.angle_beta   90.00
_cell.angle_gamma   90.00
#
_symmetry.space_group_name_H-M   'P 1'
#
loop_
_entity.id
_entity.type
_entity.pdbx_description
1 polymer ?
#
loop_
_entity_poly.entity_id
_entity_poly.type
_entity_poly.pdbx_seq_one_letter_code
_entity_poly.pdbx_strand_id
1 'polypeptide(L)' 'MKKQILNLGIALKKAEQAQINGGKEQCDSHYQCGSGYCCNTAGWCQLFGDQGNTGYLCDGSII' A
#
# COMPACT_ATOMS: atom_id res chain seq x y z
N MET A 1 36.26 14.59 15.48
CA MET A 1 35.38 13.42 15.70
C MET A 1 35.12 12.75 14.35
N LYS A 2 35.61 11.53 14.12
CA LYS A 2 35.31 10.78 12.88
C LYS A 2 33.87 10.27 12.98
N LYS A 3 32.97 10.81 12.17
CA LYS A 3 31.60 10.29 12.05
C LYS A 3 31.69 8.92 11.39
N GLN A 4 31.35 7.86 12.13
CA GLN A 4 31.18 6.54 11.54
C GLN A 4 30.02 6.61 10.56
N ILE A 5 30.29 6.28 9.30
CA ILE A 5 29.24 6.04 8.32
C ILE A 5 28.47 4.83 8.85
N LEU A 6 27.22 5.02 9.27
CA LEU A 6 26.37 3.89 9.62
C LEU A 6 26.31 2.99 8.39
N ASN A 7 26.84 1.77 8.50
CA ASN A 7 26.53 0.67 7.59
C ASN A 7 25.08 0.26 7.85
N LEU A 8 24.14 1.13 7.50
CA LEU A 8 22.76 0.75 7.22
C LEU A 8 22.91 -0.25 6.07
N GLY A 9 22.51 -1.50 6.31
CA GLY A 9 22.75 -2.63 5.40
C GLY A 9 22.33 -2.36 3.95
N ILE A 10 22.61 -3.33 3.07
CA ILE A 10 22.35 -3.20 1.62
C ILE A 10 20.94 -2.65 1.39
N ALA A 11 20.86 -1.52 0.69
CA ALA A 11 19.60 -0.94 0.28
C ALA A 11 18.89 -1.97 -0.62
N LEU A 12 17.79 -2.51 -0.09
CA LEU A 12 16.96 -3.48 -0.79
C LEU A 12 16.42 -2.88 -2.09
N LYS A 13 16.35 -3.69 -3.13
CA LYS A 13 15.66 -3.28 -4.37
C LYS A 13 14.17 -3.11 -4.07
N LYS A 14 13.49 -2.27 -4.87
CA LYS A 14 12.06 -1.98 -4.73
C LYS A 14 11.19 -3.24 -4.59
N ALA A 15 11.52 -4.31 -5.32
CA ALA A 15 10.83 -5.59 -5.24
C ALA A 15 11.00 -6.29 -3.86
N GLU A 16 12.21 -6.29 -3.32
CA GLU A 16 12.52 -6.88 -2.01
C GLU A 16 11.89 -6.05 -0.88
N GLN A 17 11.87 -4.72 -1.02
CA GLN A 17 11.16 -3.83 -0.10
C GLN A 17 9.65 -4.08 -0.10
N ALA A 18 9.04 -4.35 -1.26
CA ALA A 18 7.62 -4.66 -1.36
C ALA A 18 7.26 -5.99 -0.70
N GLN A 19 8.14 -7.00 -0.79
CA GLN A 19 7.96 -8.30 -0.13
C GLN A 19 8.06 -8.19 1.40
N ILE A 20 8.98 -7.38 1.92
CA ILE A 20 9.20 -7.24 3.37
C ILE A 20 8.16 -6.33 4.03
N ASN A 21 7.84 -5.20 3.39
CA ASN A 21 6.94 -4.20 3.98
C ASN A 21 5.47 -4.43 3.65
N GLY A 22 5.13 -5.46 2.85
CA GLY A 22 3.76 -5.74 2.44
C GLY A 22 3.16 -4.53 1.72
N GLY A 23 3.64 -4.26 0.52
CA GLY A 23 3.10 -3.14 -0.28
C GLY A 23 1.61 -3.34 -0.56
N LYS A 24 0.79 -2.34 -0.22
CA LYS A 24 -0.61 -2.30 -0.66
C LYS A 24 -0.66 -1.92 -2.14
N GLU A 25 -1.44 -2.66 -2.92
CA GLU A 25 -1.67 -2.38 -4.33
C GLU A 25 -2.27 -0.98 -4.49
N GLN A 26 -1.52 -0.06 -5.12
CA GLN A 26 -1.95 1.32 -5.30
C GLN A 26 -2.97 1.42 -6.43
N CYS A 27 -3.92 2.33 -6.29
CA CYS A 27 -4.98 2.56 -7.27
C CYS A 27 -5.42 4.03 -7.23
N ASP A 28 -5.99 4.48 -8.35
CA ASP A 28 -6.65 5.78 -8.48
C ASP A 28 -8.17 5.62 -8.65
N SER A 29 -8.62 4.44 -9.08
CA SER A 29 -10.01 4.07 -9.39
C SER A 29 -10.32 2.64 -8.96
N HIS A 30 -11.59 2.36 -8.66
CA HIS A 30 -12.07 1.01 -8.32
C HIS A 30 -11.71 -0.04 -9.39
N TYR A 31 -11.73 0.35 -10.67
CA TYR A 31 -11.48 -0.54 -11.80
C TYR A 31 -10.04 -1.09 -11.87
N GLN A 32 -9.10 -0.47 -11.15
CA GLN A 32 -7.73 -0.97 -11.05
C GLN A 32 -7.60 -2.12 -10.05
N CYS A 33 -8.61 -2.33 -9.20
CA CYS A 33 -8.61 -3.39 -8.20
C CYS A 33 -9.27 -4.68 -8.73
N GLY A 34 -8.84 -5.82 -8.20
CA GLY A 34 -9.43 -7.12 -8.51
C GLY A 34 -10.91 -7.24 -8.10
N SER A 35 -11.62 -8.23 -8.64
CA SER A 35 -13.03 -8.46 -8.30
C SER A 35 -13.24 -8.63 -6.79
N GLY A 36 -14.21 -7.90 -6.23
CA GLY A 36 -14.49 -7.90 -4.79
C GLY A 36 -13.63 -6.93 -3.97
N TYR A 37 -12.74 -6.19 -4.61
CA TYR A 37 -11.92 -5.13 -4.00
C TYR A 37 -12.32 -3.77 -4.53
N CYS A 38 -12.09 -2.72 -3.76
CA CYS A 38 -12.24 -1.34 -4.21
C CYS A 38 -11.00 -0.51 -3.92
N CYS A 39 -10.87 0.57 -4.69
CA CYS A 39 -9.91 1.60 -4.37
C CYS A 39 -10.43 2.46 -3.22
N ASN A 40 -9.70 2.50 -2.12
CA ASN A 40 -10.12 3.25 -0.95
C ASN A 40 -9.70 4.72 -1.01
N THR A 41 -10.19 5.49 -0.05
CA THR A 41 -9.90 6.94 0.05
C THR A 41 -8.45 7.30 0.31
N ALA A 42 -7.57 6.32 0.52
CA ALA A 42 -6.14 6.52 0.67
C ALA A 42 -5.31 6.00 -0.53
N GLY A 43 -5.97 5.55 -1.61
CA GLY A 43 -5.31 5.20 -2.88
C GLY A 43 -4.75 3.79 -2.94
N TRP A 44 -5.34 2.83 -2.23
CA TRP A 44 -4.99 1.41 -2.40
C TRP A 44 -6.18 0.47 -2.40
N CYS A 45 -6.00 -0.70 -3.01
CA CYS A 45 -7.01 -1.73 -3.09
C CYS A 45 -7.24 -2.40 -1.73
N GLN A 46 -8.49 -2.47 -1.31
CA GLN A 46 -8.94 -3.20 -0.12
C GLN A 46 -10.28 -3.89 -0.39
N LEU A 47 -10.70 -4.82 0.49
CA LEU A 47 -11.94 -5.57 0.29
C LEU A 47 -13.17 -4.65 0.33
N PHE A 48 -14.14 -4.89 -0.54
CA PHE A 48 -15.38 -4.10 -0.56
C PHE A 48 -16.13 -4.23 0.76
N GLY A 49 -16.57 -3.10 1.34
CA GLY A 49 -17.22 -3.07 2.65
C GLY A 49 -16.26 -3.27 3.84
N ASP A 50 -14.96 -3.48 3.62
CA ASP A 50 -13.96 -3.48 4.67
C ASP A 50 -13.69 -2.04 5.11
N GLN A 51 -14.43 -1.59 6.12
CA GLN A 51 -14.18 -0.34 6.84
C GLN A 51 -13.21 -0.57 8.03
N GLY A 52 -12.69 -1.79 8.20
CA GLY A 52 -11.93 -2.22 9.37
C GLY A 52 -10.56 -1.55 9.52
N ASN A 53 -10.18 -1.27 10.79
CA ASN A 53 -8.92 -0.77 11.39
C ASN A 53 -8.16 0.39 10.73
N THR A 54 -8.36 0.67 9.45
CA THR A 54 -7.70 1.72 8.68
C THR A 54 -8.56 2.98 8.62
N GLY A 55 -9.88 2.85 8.77
CA GLY A 55 -10.84 3.96 8.71
C GLY A 55 -11.06 4.52 7.31
N TYR A 56 -10.48 3.91 6.28
CA TYR A 56 -10.66 4.33 4.89
C TYR A 56 -11.87 3.61 4.28
N LEU A 57 -12.75 4.38 3.65
CA LEU A 57 -13.98 3.84 3.06
C LEU A 57 -13.64 3.01 1.82
N CYS A 58 -14.22 1.81 1.75
CA CYS A 58 -14.23 0.98 0.55
C CYS A 58 -15.65 0.70 0.05
N ASP A 59 -16.30 1.68 -0.56
CA ASP A 59 -17.71 1.59 -0.97
C ASP A 59 -17.94 1.83 -2.47
N GLY A 60 -16.87 1.96 -3.27
CA GLY A 60 -16.96 2.23 -4.70
C GLY A 60 -17.28 3.68 -5.06
N SER A 61 -17.21 4.60 -4.10
CA SER A 61 -17.37 6.05 -4.35
C SER A 61 -16.24 6.66 -5.19
N ILE A 62 -15.06 6.01 -5.22
CA ILE A 62 -13.92 6.38 -6.06
C ILE A 62 -14.05 5.66 -7.40
N ILE A 63 -14.52 6.41 -8.40
CA ILE A 63 -14.77 5.98 -9.78
C ILE A 63 -13.48 6.01 -10.60
#